data_AF-A0A6I5N8Z7-F1
#
_entry.id   AF-A0A6I5N8Z7-F1
#
_cell.length_a   1.000
_cell.length_b   1.000
_cell.length_c   1.000
_cell.angle_alpha   90.00
_cell.angle_beta   90.00
_cell.angle_gamma   90.00
#
_symmetry.space_group_name_H-M   'P 1'
#
loop_
_entity.id
_entity.type
_entity.pdbx_description
1 polymer ?
#
loop_
_entity_poly.entity_id
_entity_poly.type
_entity_poly.pdbx_seq_one_letter_code
_entity_poly.pdbx_strand_id
1 'polypeptide(L)'
;MTGRFAPTPSGRMHLGNAYAMLGAWLVERARGGRADGDGDARGGRMLLRIEDIDEPRVMAGADRWIMDDLDWLGLDWSAEEGVSPLWQTGRQAIYEEAFDLLRQAGLVYPCFCSRADIRAASAPQEGDGFVVYPGTCRRLIDDDPSAVRERLAAGDRHSWRLRMPEGHDPSGNTANGSTGSIVTFDDMIYGPQRFDLARDVGDTVIRRSDGIFSYQLVVVVDDLLTGVDDIVRGRDLLRSTALQIHLRDLLAGLGFGGDGARETADGAPSPRHPGYAHLPLIDNAAGVRLAKRTRSLDLGYLRSRGVAAEQVVGYCAALLGLPVRGGFADDVTTPEDPRFRPVPLTAAEALDLFSWESLRGNLTDRKLPSDNPFLNE
;
A
#
# COMPACT_ATOMS: atom_id res chain seq x y z
N MET A 1 -17.56 1.67 -6.04
CA MET A 1 -16.19 1.78 -5.52
C MET A 1 -15.49 0.44 -5.61
N THR A 2 -14.20 0.45 -5.86
CA THR A 2 -13.32 -0.71 -6.04
C THR A 2 -12.09 -0.53 -5.16
N GLY A 3 -12.08 -1.27 -4.05
CA GLY A 3 -10.92 -1.44 -3.19
C GLY A 3 -10.04 -2.60 -3.63
N ARG A 4 -8.87 -2.72 -3.01
CA ARG A 4 -8.01 -3.92 -3.14
C ARG A 4 -7.19 -4.21 -1.90
N PHE A 5 -6.98 -5.50 -1.67
CA PHE A 5 -5.95 -6.02 -0.79
C PHE A 5 -4.78 -6.57 -1.62
N ALA A 6 -3.58 -6.07 -1.33
CA ALA A 6 -2.40 -6.32 -2.15
C ALA A 6 -1.22 -6.92 -1.35
N PRO A 7 -1.29 -8.18 -0.89
CA PRO A 7 -0.24 -8.79 -0.08
C PRO A 7 0.93 -9.35 -0.93
N THR A 8 2.16 -9.20 -0.43
CA THR A 8 3.32 -9.95 -0.92
C THR A 8 3.29 -11.40 -0.40
N PRO A 9 3.38 -12.43 -1.26
CA PRO A 9 3.29 -13.85 -0.86
C PRO A 9 4.62 -14.39 -0.33
N SER A 10 5.10 -13.85 0.78
CA SER A 10 6.34 -14.28 1.43
C SER A 10 6.13 -15.24 2.62
N GLY A 11 4.96 -15.90 2.67
CA GLY A 11 4.48 -16.74 3.76
C GLY A 11 2.97 -16.57 4.00
N ARG A 12 2.43 -17.27 4.99
CA ARG A 12 1.05 -17.07 5.49
C ARG A 12 0.83 -15.63 5.97
N MET A 13 -0.43 -15.23 6.09
CA MET A 13 -0.78 -13.95 6.69
C MET A 13 -0.38 -13.93 8.16
N HIS A 14 -0.05 -12.73 8.65
CA HIS A 14 0.04 -12.46 10.08
C HIS A 14 -1.07 -11.49 10.53
N LEU A 15 -1.18 -11.25 11.84
CA LEU A 15 -2.20 -10.36 12.41
C LEU A 15 -2.26 -8.97 11.74
N GLY A 16 -1.10 -8.38 11.42
CA GLY A 16 -1.03 -7.12 10.68
C GLY A 16 -1.63 -7.17 9.26
N ASN A 17 -1.51 -8.31 8.55
CA ASN A 17 -2.20 -8.51 7.27
C ASN A 17 -3.71 -8.62 7.48
N ALA A 18 -4.15 -9.38 8.49
CA ALA A 18 -5.57 -9.51 8.82
C ALA A 18 -6.19 -8.17 9.23
N TYR A 19 -5.48 -7.37 10.01
CA TYR A 19 -5.88 -6.01 10.39
C TYR A 19 -6.02 -5.09 9.18
N ALA A 20 -5.02 -5.06 8.29
CA ALA A 20 -5.06 -4.23 7.10
C ALA A 20 -6.18 -4.65 6.13
N MET A 21 -6.35 -5.96 5.92
CA MET A 21 -7.44 -6.50 5.11
C MET A 21 -8.81 -6.17 5.71
N LEU A 22 -9.01 -6.41 7.01
CA LEU A 22 -10.28 -6.11 7.67
C LEU A 22 -10.62 -4.63 7.55
N GLY A 23 -9.67 -3.72 7.79
CA GLY A 23 -9.89 -2.28 7.61
C GLY A 23 -10.28 -1.92 6.17
N ALA A 24 -9.60 -2.49 5.17
CA ALA A 24 -9.93 -2.27 3.77
C ALA A 24 -11.32 -2.81 3.40
N TRP A 25 -11.64 -4.02 3.86
CA TRP A 25 -12.91 -4.70 3.62
C TRP A 25 -14.08 -3.93 4.26
N LEU A 26 -13.94 -3.48 5.50
CA LEU A 26 -14.97 -2.71 6.19
C LEU A 26 -15.25 -1.36 5.50
N VAL A 27 -14.19 -0.64 5.11
CA VAL A 27 -14.31 0.65 4.41
C VAL A 27 -15.02 0.48 3.07
N GLU A 28 -14.61 -0.52 2.28
CA GLU A 28 -15.22 -0.82 0.98
C GLU A 28 -16.71 -1.13 1.16
N ARG A 29 -17.05 -2.10 2.04
CA ARG A 29 -18.44 -2.54 2.26
C ARG A 29 -19.34 -1.45 2.82
N ALA A 30 -18.83 -0.64 3.74
CA ALA A 30 -19.58 0.47 4.32
C ALA A 30 -19.93 1.54 3.27
N ARG A 31 -19.07 1.72 2.26
CA ARG A 31 -19.28 2.71 1.18
C ARG A 31 -20.10 2.16 0.01
N GLY A 32 -20.10 0.84 -0.19
CA GLY A 32 -20.89 0.13 -1.19
C GLY A 32 -22.40 0.04 -0.90
N GLY A 33 -22.82 0.33 0.33
CA GLY A 33 -24.20 0.10 0.77
C GLY A 33 -24.45 -1.34 1.24
N ARG A 34 -25.39 -1.53 2.17
CA ARG A 34 -25.78 -2.85 2.68
C ARG A 34 -26.68 -3.54 1.66
N ALA A 35 -26.51 -4.87 1.55
CA ALA A 35 -27.48 -5.71 0.87
C ALA A 35 -28.76 -5.82 1.70
N ASP A 36 -29.74 -4.97 1.42
CA ASP A 36 -31.09 -5.16 1.95
C ASP A 36 -31.77 -6.30 1.18
N GLY A 37 -31.74 -7.50 1.75
CA GLY A 37 -32.82 -8.49 1.65
C GLY A 37 -33.12 -9.18 0.31
N ASP A 38 -32.55 -8.78 -0.83
CA ASP A 38 -32.83 -9.44 -2.11
C ASP A 38 -31.65 -9.33 -3.09
N GLY A 39 -30.71 -10.28 -2.99
CA GLY A 39 -29.87 -10.84 -4.07
C GLY A 39 -28.99 -9.97 -4.99
N ASP A 40 -29.18 -8.65 -5.10
CA ASP A 40 -28.46 -7.77 -6.04
C ASP A 40 -28.09 -6.45 -5.35
N ALA A 41 -27.24 -6.56 -4.32
CA ALA A 41 -26.62 -5.41 -3.71
C ALA A 41 -25.36 -5.05 -4.50
N ARG A 42 -25.36 -3.87 -5.14
CA ARG A 42 -24.14 -3.27 -5.69
C ARG A 42 -23.23 -2.74 -4.57
N GLY A 43 -22.87 -3.62 -3.62
CA GLY A 43 -21.77 -3.39 -2.69
C GLY A 43 -20.49 -3.07 -3.46
N GLY A 44 -19.54 -2.40 -2.83
CA GLY A 44 -18.27 -2.11 -3.49
C GLY A 44 -17.53 -3.42 -3.79
N ARG A 45 -16.49 -3.29 -4.60
CA ARG A 45 -15.71 -4.43 -5.08
C ARG A 45 -14.40 -4.48 -4.31
N MET A 46 -14.14 -5.59 -3.63
CA MET A 46 -12.83 -5.85 -3.03
C MET A 46 -12.01 -6.73 -3.97
N LEU A 47 -10.91 -6.23 -4.53
CA LEU A 47 -10.02 -7.02 -5.39
C LEU A 47 -8.86 -7.63 -4.58
N LEU A 48 -8.37 -8.80 -5.00
CA LEU A 48 -7.15 -9.40 -4.47
C LEU A 48 -6.01 -9.27 -5.49
N ARG A 49 -4.87 -8.70 -5.08
CA ARG A 49 -3.65 -8.65 -5.91
C ARG A 49 -2.45 -9.25 -5.17
N ILE A 50 -1.91 -10.34 -5.67
CA ILE A 50 -0.70 -10.95 -5.14
C ILE A 50 0.52 -10.17 -5.67
N GLU A 51 1.22 -9.46 -4.79
CA GLU A 51 2.40 -8.65 -5.14
C GLU A 51 3.69 -9.50 -5.14
N ASP A 52 3.81 -10.37 -6.14
CA ASP A 52 4.89 -11.35 -6.31
C ASP A 52 6.01 -10.89 -7.26
N ILE A 53 6.10 -9.59 -7.55
CA ILE A 53 7.09 -9.00 -8.47
C ILE A 53 8.56 -9.18 -8.03
N ASP A 54 8.82 -9.32 -6.73
CA ASP A 54 10.16 -9.57 -6.16
C ASP A 54 10.31 -11.06 -5.87
N GLU A 55 10.50 -11.87 -6.92
CA GLU A 55 10.59 -13.34 -6.87
C GLU A 55 11.46 -13.89 -5.72
N PRO A 56 12.63 -13.31 -5.37
CA PRO A 56 13.43 -13.81 -4.24
C PRO A 56 12.73 -13.75 -2.87
N ARG A 57 11.65 -12.95 -2.73
CA ARG A 57 10.83 -12.87 -1.52
C ARG A 57 9.61 -13.78 -1.55
N VAL A 58 9.28 -14.36 -2.70
CA VAL A 58 8.10 -15.19 -2.88
C VAL A 58 8.36 -16.57 -2.27
N MET A 59 7.41 -17.02 -1.45
CA MET A 59 7.40 -18.37 -0.89
C MET A 59 6.42 -19.23 -1.66
N ALA A 60 6.87 -20.39 -2.13
CA ALA A 60 6.02 -21.31 -2.89
C ALA A 60 4.77 -21.70 -2.10
N GLY A 61 3.59 -21.52 -2.72
CA GLY A 61 2.28 -21.81 -2.13
C GLY A 61 1.73 -20.74 -1.18
N ALA A 62 2.47 -19.65 -0.91
CA ALA A 62 2.01 -18.60 -0.01
C ALA A 62 0.83 -17.80 -0.55
N ASP A 63 0.69 -17.67 -1.87
CA ASP A 63 -0.50 -17.14 -2.52
C ASP A 63 -1.77 -17.94 -2.14
N ARG A 64 -1.71 -19.27 -2.22
CA ARG A 64 -2.80 -20.17 -1.81
C ARG A 64 -3.08 -20.11 -0.32
N TRP A 65 -2.03 -19.99 0.49
CA TRP A 65 -2.21 -19.82 1.94
C TRP A 65 -2.84 -18.49 2.31
N ILE A 66 -2.52 -17.41 1.60
CA ILE A 66 -3.17 -16.11 1.78
C ILE A 66 -4.66 -16.22 1.46
N MET A 67 -5.02 -16.85 0.33
CA MET A 67 -6.43 -17.06 -0.04
C MET A 67 -7.18 -17.93 0.98
N ASP A 68 -6.59 -19.05 1.39
CA ASP A 68 -7.09 -19.89 2.50
C ASP A 68 -7.15 -19.12 3.83
N ASP A 69 -6.28 -18.13 4.00
CA ASP A 69 -6.30 -17.30 5.20
C ASP A 69 -7.51 -16.37 5.23
N LEU A 70 -7.79 -15.72 4.10
CA LEU A 70 -8.92 -14.82 3.88
C LEU A 70 -10.27 -15.54 3.97
N ASP A 71 -10.39 -16.72 3.36
CA ASP A 71 -11.60 -17.54 3.40
C ASP A 71 -11.99 -17.89 4.85
N TRP A 72 -11.00 -18.32 5.65
CA TRP A 72 -11.22 -18.63 7.06
C TRP A 72 -11.62 -17.41 7.90
N LEU A 73 -11.09 -16.21 7.59
CA LEU A 73 -11.48 -14.98 8.27
C LEU A 73 -12.87 -14.47 7.85
N GLY A 74 -13.46 -15.02 6.78
CA GLY A 74 -14.69 -14.50 6.18
C GLY A 74 -14.50 -13.16 5.47
N LEU A 75 -13.29 -12.90 4.95
CA LEU A 75 -12.93 -11.66 4.24
C LEU A 75 -12.86 -11.93 2.74
N ASP A 76 -14.02 -11.92 2.11
CA ASP A 76 -14.18 -12.23 0.69
C ASP A 76 -13.63 -11.13 -0.25
N TRP A 77 -13.36 -11.53 -1.49
CA TRP A 77 -12.97 -10.66 -2.59
C TRP A 77 -13.77 -11.02 -3.85
N SER A 78 -13.98 -10.04 -4.72
CA SER A 78 -14.63 -10.23 -6.02
C SER A 78 -13.70 -11.00 -6.95
N ALA A 79 -14.12 -12.19 -7.38
CA ALA A 79 -13.40 -12.97 -8.37
C ALA A 79 -13.80 -12.53 -9.80
N GLU A 80 -12.82 -12.09 -10.58
CA GLU A 80 -13.01 -11.70 -11.98
C GLU A 80 -11.74 -12.06 -12.77
N GLU A 81 -11.91 -12.86 -13.82
CA GLU A 81 -10.81 -13.34 -14.64
C GLU A 81 -9.98 -12.18 -15.21
N GLY A 82 -8.66 -12.25 -15.02
CA GLY A 82 -7.73 -11.19 -15.43
C GLY A 82 -7.69 -9.95 -14.52
N VAL A 83 -8.48 -9.90 -13.44
CA VAL A 83 -8.53 -8.75 -12.51
C VAL A 83 -8.32 -9.14 -11.06
N SER A 84 -8.89 -10.26 -10.62
CA SER A 84 -8.88 -10.65 -9.21
C SER A 84 -9.19 -12.14 -9.04
N PRO A 85 -8.31 -12.93 -8.39
CA PRO A 85 -6.98 -12.54 -7.95
C PRO A 85 -6.08 -12.19 -9.14
N LEU A 86 -5.27 -11.14 -8.99
CA LEU A 86 -4.25 -10.74 -9.96
C LEU A 86 -2.86 -11.06 -9.41
N TRP A 87 -1.99 -11.66 -10.21
CA TRP A 87 -0.57 -11.83 -9.89
C TRP A 87 0.25 -10.82 -10.68
N GLN A 88 1.27 -10.22 -10.06
CA GLN A 88 2.19 -9.29 -10.73
C GLN A 88 3.21 -10.02 -11.59
N THR A 89 3.53 -11.27 -11.24
CA THR A 89 4.23 -12.20 -12.12
C THR A 89 3.46 -12.36 -13.42
N GLY A 90 4.13 -12.17 -14.56
CA GLY A 90 3.53 -12.25 -15.89
C GLY A 90 3.09 -10.90 -16.46
N ARG A 91 3.19 -9.81 -15.70
CA ARG A 91 2.78 -8.45 -16.13
C ARG A 91 3.95 -7.57 -16.56
N GLN A 92 5.14 -8.13 -16.70
CA GLN A 92 6.37 -7.40 -17.03
C GLN A 92 6.24 -6.56 -18.30
N ALA A 93 5.56 -7.05 -19.33
CA ALA A 93 5.34 -6.30 -20.57
C ALA A 93 4.51 -5.01 -20.35
N ILE A 94 3.49 -5.09 -19.49
CA ILE A 94 2.64 -3.94 -19.13
C ILE A 94 3.46 -2.91 -18.33
N TYR A 95 4.30 -3.38 -17.42
CA TYR A 95 5.20 -2.50 -16.66
C TYR A 95 6.27 -1.85 -17.55
N GLU A 96 6.78 -2.57 -18.55
CA GLU A 96 7.72 -2.04 -19.53
C GLU A 96 7.06 -0.96 -20.40
N GLU A 97 5.81 -1.14 -20.83
CA GLU A 97 5.05 -0.12 -21.58
C GLU A 97 4.91 1.18 -20.76
N ALA A 98 4.48 1.09 -19.51
CA ALA A 98 4.39 2.25 -18.62
C ALA A 98 5.75 2.93 -18.42
N PHE A 99 6.81 2.15 -18.22
CA PHE A 99 8.17 2.65 -18.09
C PHE A 99 8.66 3.35 -19.36
N ASP A 100 8.38 2.78 -20.54
CA ASP A 100 8.80 3.34 -21.82
C ASP A 100 8.10 4.67 -22.12
N LEU A 101 6.83 4.84 -21.74
CA LEU A 101 6.15 6.14 -21.83
C LEU A 101 6.88 7.20 -20.99
N LEU A 102 7.19 6.89 -19.73
CA LEU A 102 7.94 7.81 -18.86
C LEU A 102 9.33 8.11 -19.41
N ARG A 103 9.99 7.11 -20.00
CA ARG A 103 11.33 7.23 -20.61
C ARG A 103 11.32 8.10 -21.86
N GLN A 104 10.36 7.88 -22.76
CA GLN A 104 10.19 8.67 -23.98
C GLN A 104 9.83 10.13 -23.66
N ALA A 105 9.09 10.36 -22.57
CA ALA A 105 8.79 11.70 -22.06
C ALA A 105 9.96 12.39 -21.34
N GLY A 106 11.13 11.73 -21.20
CA GLY A 106 12.30 12.30 -20.53
C GLY A 106 12.16 12.44 -19.01
N LEU A 107 11.18 11.75 -18.41
CA LEU A 107 10.87 11.86 -16.98
C LEU A 107 11.74 10.95 -16.11
N VAL A 108 12.56 10.09 -16.72
CA VAL A 108 13.37 9.09 -16.02
C VAL A 108 14.81 9.13 -16.52
N TYR A 109 15.76 8.79 -15.66
CA TYR A 109 17.19 8.80 -15.99
C TYR A 109 17.95 7.66 -15.31
N PRO A 110 19.08 7.20 -15.89
CA PRO A 110 19.90 6.16 -15.30
C PRO A 110 20.68 6.69 -14.08
N CYS A 111 20.70 5.90 -13.01
CA CYS A 111 21.46 6.16 -11.79
C CYS A 111 22.44 5.03 -11.53
N PHE A 112 23.72 5.38 -11.51
CA PHE A 112 24.85 4.48 -11.27
C PHE A 112 25.29 4.42 -9.80
N CYS A 113 24.64 5.18 -8.91
CA CYS A 113 25.01 5.21 -7.50
C CYS A 113 24.65 3.90 -6.79
N SER A 114 25.59 3.38 -6.02
CA SER A 114 25.34 2.32 -5.06
C SER A 114 24.62 2.84 -3.81
N ARG A 115 24.10 1.92 -2.99
CA ARG A 115 23.53 2.30 -1.68
C ARG A 115 24.57 2.94 -0.77
N ALA A 116 25.84 2.53 -0.86
CA ALA A 116 26.92 3.11 -0.09
C ALA A 116 27.19 4.56 -0.52
N ASP A 117 27.23 4.81 -1.83
CA ASP A 117 27.42 6.17 -2.37
C ASP A 117 26.31 7.12 -1.93
N ILE A 118 25.06 6.65 -1.98
CA ILE A 118 23.89 7.43 -1.54
C ILE A 118 24.03 7.76 -0.06
N ARG A 119 24.30 6.77 0.80
CA ARG A 119 24.46 7.00 2.25
C ARG A 119 25.62 7.95 2.57
N ALA A 120 26.73 7.85 1.84
CA ALA A 120 27.88 8.73 2.04
C ALA A 120 27.60 10.18 1.62
N ALA A 121 26.73 10.37 0.63
CA ALA A 121 26.37 11.69 0.11
C ALA A 121 25.11 12.30 0.75
N SER A 122 24.38 11.54 1.56
CA SER A 122 23.20 12.02 2.29
C SER A 122 23.61 12.61 3.64
N ALA A 123 23.12 13.81 3.94
CA ALA A 123 23.24 14.39 5.27
C ALA A 123 22.50 13.52 6.31
N PRO A 124 22.95 13.48 7.59
CA PRO A 124 22.16 12.88 8.66
C PRO A 124 20.77 13.53 8.68
N GLN A 125 19.73 12.77 8.32
CA GLN A 125 18.36 13.25 8.42
C GLN A 125 17.85 12.91 9.84
N GLU A 126 17.47 13.92 10.61
CA GLU A 126 16.72 13.71 11.85
C GLU A 126 15.31 13.23 11.48
N GLY A 127 14.97 11.97 11.78
CA GLY A 127 13.63 11.44 11.49
C GLY A 127 13.56 9.93 11.21
N ASP A 128 12.52 9.56 10.45
CA ASP A 128 12.03 8.20 10.16
C ASP A 128 13.00 7.26 9.40
N GLY A 129 14.25 7.67 9.18
CA GLY A 129 15.27 6.90 8.45
C GLY A 129 15.08 6.87 6.93
N PHE A 130 14.16 7.67 6.39
CA PHE A 130 14.06 7.88 4.94
C PHE A 130 15.32 8.60 4.43
N VAL A 131 15.72 8.31 3.19
CA VAL A 131 16.91 8.92 2.58
C VAL A 131 16.52 9.46 1.21
N VAL A 132 16.42 10.78 1.12
CA VAL A 132 16.21 11.50 -0.13
C VAL A 132 17.47 11.34 -0.99
N TYR A 133 17.29 10.98 -2.25
CA TYR A 133 18.41 10.80 -3.17
C TYR A 133 19.16 12.13 -3.38
N PRO A 134 20.49 12.16 -3.21
CA PRO A 134 21.27 13.41 -3.25
C PRO A 134 21.43 14.05 -4.64
N GLY A 135 20.81 13.47 -5.69
CA GLY A 135 20.82 14.03 -7.04
C GLY A 135 22.11 13.83 -7.82
N THR A 136 23.04 12.97 -7.38
CA THR A 136 24.38 12.80 -8.00
C THR A 136 24.30 12.49 -9.51
N CYS A 137 23.59 11.42 -9.90
CA CYS A 137 23.39 11.11 -11.31
C CYS A 137 22.38 12.02 -12.02
N ARG A 138 21.53 12.78 -11.29
CA ARG A 138 20.66 13.81 -11.89
C ARG A 138 21.52 14.94 -12.44
N ARG A 139 22.42 15.47 -11.61
CA ARG A 139 23.43 16.45 -12.02
C ARG A 139 24.33 15.91 -13.13
N LEU A 140 24.76 14.64 -13.03
CA LEU A 140 25.59 14.04 -14.09
C LEU A 140 24.90 14.06 -15.46
N ILE A 141 23.62 13.66 -15.55
CA ILE A 141 22.92 13.67 -16.84
C ILE A 141 22.64 15.09 -17.33
N ASP A 142 22.50 16.07 -16.43
CA ASP A 142 22.24 17.47 -16.77
C ASP A 142 23.53 18.20 -17.21
N ASP A 143 24.64 17.97 -16.52
CA ASP A 143 25.94 18.64 -16.73
C ASP A 143 26.80 17.95 -17.81
N ASP A 144 26.78 16.61 -17.87
CA ASP A 144 27.56 15.81 -18.83
C ASP A 144 26.77 14.59 -19.36
N PRO A 145 25.83 14.81 -20.30
CA PRO A 145 25.11 13.72 -20.96
C PRO A 145 26.01 12.74 -21.71
N SER A 146 27.24 13.14 -22.09
CA SER A 146 28.17 12.28 -22.83
C SER A 146 28.76 11.20 -21.94
N ALA A 147 29.17 11.55 -20.72
CA ALA A 147 29.61 10.59 -19.72
C ALA A 147 28.51 9.56 -19.41
N VAL A 148 27.24 9.96 -19.32
CA VAL A 148 26.15 9.01 -19.13
C VAL A 148 26.03 8.02 -20.29
N ARG A 149 26.10 8.51 -21.54
CA ARG A 149 26.07 7.64 -22.73
C ARG A 149 27.24 6.66 -22.76
N GLU A 150 28.44 7.11 -22.41
CA GLU A 150 29.63 6.26 -22.34
C GLU A 150 29.47 5.15 -21.30
N ARG A 151 28.97 5.47 -20.11
CA ARG A 151 28.70 4.48 -19.06
C ARG A 151 27.64 3.45 -19.46
N LEU A 152 26.56 3.91 -20.12
CA LEU A 152 25.55 3.00 -20.67
C LEU A 152 26.14 2.08 -21.75
N ALA A 153 26.96 2.62 -22.66
CA ALA A 153 27.62 1.85 -23.72
C ALA A 153 28.64 0.83 -23.17
N ALA A 154 29.30 1.17 -22.05
CA ALA A 154 30.20 0.28 -21.32
C ALA A 154 29.46 -0.83 -20.56
N GLY A 155 28.13 -0.76 -20.45
CA GLY A 155 27.33 -1.74 -19.72
C GLY A 155 27.37 -1.56 -18.20
N ASP A 156 27.67 -0.36 -17.71
CA ASP A 156 27.68 -0.08 -16.27
C ASP A 156 26.32 -0.41 -15.64
N ARG A 157 26.36 -1.14 -14.53
CA ARG A 157 25.17 -1.47 -13.76
C ARG A 157 24.50 -0.18 -13.24
N HIS A 158 23.22 0.00 -13.57
CA HIS A 158 22.46 1.19 -13.20
C HIS A 158 21.01 0.85 -12.87
N SER A 159 20.37 1.70 -12.07
CA SER A 159 18.92 1.72 -11.86
C SER A 159 18.30 2.85 -12.69
N TRP A 160 16.98 2.87 -12.83
CA TRP A 160 16.26 4.00 -13.40
C TRP A 160 15.48 4.74 -12.33
N ARG A 161 15.63 6.06 -12.28
CA ARG A 161 14.92 6.93 -11.35
C ARG A 161 13.93 7.80 -12.08
N LEU A 162 12.75 7.99 -11.47
CA LEU A 162 11.83 9.05 -11.82
C LEU A 162 12.39 10.38 -11.31
N ARG A 163 12.48 11.37 -12.19
CA ARG A 163 12.90 12.73 -11.89
C ARG A 163 11.73 13.48 -11.25
N MET A 164 11.89 13.90 -9.98
CA MET A 164 10.89 14.73 -9.33
C MET A 164 10.93 16.16 -9.89
N PRO A 165 9.77 16.81 -10.09
CA PRO A 165 9.71 18.20 -10.49
C PRO A 165 10.39 19.09 -9.44
N GLU A 166 11.31 19.94 -9.90
CA GLU A 166 11.95 20.98 -9.08
C GLU A 166 11.26 22.33 -9.32
N GLY A 167 11.19 23.16 -8.27
CA GLY A 167 10.62 24.50 -8.34
C GLY A 167 9.34 24.62 -7.52
N HIS A 168 9.32 25.58 -6.59
CA HIS A 168 8.12 26.03 -5.91
C HIS A 168 7.50 27.12 -6.78
N ASP A 169 6.58 26.77 -7.68
CA ASP A 169 5.67 27.78 -8.22
C ASP A 169 4.47 27.90 -7.26
N PRO A 170 4.37 28.98 -6.45
CA PRO A 170 3.22 29.19 -5.59
C PRO A 170 1.92 29.40 -6.38
N SER A 171 2.00 29.67 -7.69
CA SER A 171 0.86 29.99 -8.55
C SER A 171 0.31 28.80 -9.34
N GLY A 172 0.98 27.63 -9.28
CA GLY A 172 0.50 26.39 -9.90
C GLY A 172 0.44 26.40 -11.43
N ASN A 173 1.15 27.31 -12.11
CA ASN A 173 1.05 27.48 -13.56
C ASN A 173 2.43 27.31 -14.21
N THR A 174 2.80 26.06 -14.54
CA THR A 174 3.96 25.80 -15.39
C THR A 174 3.53 25.64 -16.84
N ALA A 175 4.20 26.38 -17.73
CA ALA A 175 3.87 26.54 -19.15
C ALA A 175 4.06 25.29 -20.03
N ASN A 176 4.25 24.10 -19.44
CA ASN A 176 4.47 22.83 -20.17
C ASN A 176 3.61 21.65 -19.63
N GLY A 177 2.52 21.92 -18.91
CA GLY A 177 1.62 20.87 -18.43
C GLY A 177 2.17 19.99 -17.30
N SER A 178 3.26 20.41 -16.66
CA SER A 178 3.82 19.76 -15.48
C SER A 178 3.05 20.18 -14.23
N THR A 179 2.26 19.26 -13.68
CA THR A 179 1.77 19.29 -12.29
C THR A 179 2.92 19.71 -11.36
N GLY A 180 2.68 20.70 -10.50
CA GLY A 180 3.71 21.31 -9.66
C GLY A 180 4.42 20.33 -8.71
N SER A 181 5.43 20.81 -8.00
CA SER A 181 6.24 20.02 -7.05
C SER A 181 5.49 19.59 -5.79
N ILE A 182 4.28 20.09 -5.57
CA ILE A 182 3.47 19.79 -4.38
C ILE A 182 2.34 18.85 -4.75
N VAL A 183 2.22 17.76 -3.98
CA VAL A 183 1.03 16.91 -3.99
C VAL A 183 0.27 17.08 -2.68
N THR A 184 -1.04 17.27 -2.81
CA THR A 184 -1.98 17.31 -1.69
C THR A 184 -3.07 16.27 -1.91
N PHE A 185 -3.51 15.64 -0.82
CA PHE A 185 -4.66 14.74 -0.83
C PHE A 185 -5.33 14.73 0.53
N ASP A 186 -6.64 14.50 0.56
CA ASP A 186 -7.39 14.35 1.80
C ASP A 186 -7.41 12.87 2.19
N ASP A 187 -6.68 12.52 3.25
CA ASP A 187 -6.77 11.18 3.83
C ASP A 187 -8.01 11.06 4.71
N MET A 188 -8.77 9.98 4.53
CA MET A 188 -10.02 9.81 5.25
C MET A 188 -9.86 9.54 6.74
N ILE A 189 -8.65 9.21 7.22
CA ILE A 189 -8.35 8.96 8.64
C ILE A 189 -7.44 10.07 9.18
N TYR A 190 -6.37 10.40 8.47
CA TYR A 190 -5.36 11.38 8.87
C TYR A 190 -5.62 12.82 8.38
N GLY A 191 -6.71 13.06 7.65
CA GLY A 191 -7.08 14.38 7.15
C GLY A 191 -6.16 14.91 6.05
N PRO A 192 -6.14 16.22 5.80
CA PRO A 192 -5.37 16.83 4.71
C PRO A 192 -3.87 16.54 4.81
N GLN A 193 -3.31 15.98 3.74
CA GLN A 193 -1.89 15.68 3.60
C GLN A 193 -1.26 16.58 2.54
N ARG A 194 0.01 16.94 2.75
CA ARG A 194 0.80 17.77 1.83
C ARG A 194 2.24 17.30 1.81
N PHE A 195 2.75 17.03 0.61
CA PHE A 195 4.15 16.65 0.39
C PHE A 195 4.74 17.47 -0.76
N ASP A 196 5.97 17.92 -0.56
CA ASP A 196 6.84 18.40 -1.64
C ASP A 196 7.59 17.21 -2.23
N LEU A 197 7.37 16.92 -3.51
CA LEU A 197 7.95 15.77 -4.18
C LEU A 197 9.47 15.81 -4.21
N ALA A 198 10.09 16.97 -4.44
CA ALA A 198 11.55 17.06 -4.50
C ALA A 198 12.17 16.95 -3.10
N ARG A 199 11.60 17.66 -2.12
CA ARG A 199 12.13 17.75 -0.76
C ARG A 199 11.79 16.54 0.10
N ASP A 200 10.53 16.09 0.04
CA ASP A 200 10.00 15.07 0.94
C ASP A 200 10.10 13.66 0.33
N VAL A 201 10.20 13.51 -1.00
CA VAL A 201 10.29 12.19 -1.65
C VAL A 201 11.63 11.99 -2.36
N GLY A 202 12.00 12.92 -3.24
CA GLY A 202 13.18 12.87 -4.10
C GLY A 202 13.08 11.85 -5.24
N ASP A 203 14.07 11.91 -6.13
CA ASP A 203 14.11 11.05 -7.32
C ASP A 203 14.13 9.57 -6.95
N THR A 204 13.04 8.88 -7.29
CA THR A 204 12.76 7.53 -6.78
C THR A 204 13.08 6.48 -7.83
N VAL A 205 13.69 5.36 -7.40
CA VAL A 205 13.93 4.22 -8.28
C VAL A 205 12.60 3.62 -8.74
N ILE A 206 12.40 3.55 -10.05
CA ILE A 206 11.24 2.90 -10.69
C ILE A 206 11.61 1.57 -11.38
N ARG A 207 12.89 1.39 -11.72
CA ARG A 207 13.44 0.10 -12.17
C ARG A 207 14.79 -0.13 -11.50
N ARG A 208 14.92 -1.26 -10.80
CA ARG A 208 16.16 -1.67 -10.15
C ARG A 208 17.19 -2.07 -11.21
N SER A 209 18.44 -2.19 -10.77
CA SER A 209 19.55 -2.57 -11.64
C SER A 209 19.61 -4.05 -12.01
N ASP A 210 18.78 -4.88 -11.38
CA ASP A 210 18.50 -6.26 -11.78
C ASP A 210 17.27 -6.36 -12.70
N GLY A 211 16.72 -5.23 -13.14
CA GLY A 211 15.61 -5.17 -14.09
C GLY A 211 14.22 -5.18 -13.44
N ILE A 212 14.11 -5.52 -12.14
CA ILE A 212 12.83 -5.57 -11.42
C ILE A 212 12.23 -4.17 -11.26
N PHE A 213 10.97 -3.99 -11.63
CA PHE A 213 10.24 -2.74 -11.43
C PHE A 213 9.93 -2.50 -9.94
N SER A 214 9.94 -1.24 -9.53
CA SER A 214 9.67 -0.91 -8.13
C SER A 214 8.19 -1.00 -7.80
N TYR A 215 7.89 -1.31 -6.53
CA TYR A 215 6.53 -1.26 -5.96
C TYR A 215 5.77 0.01 -6.35
N GLN A 216 6.46 1.16 -6.39
CA GLN A 216 5.84 2.45 -6.69
C GLN A 216 5.25 2.51 -8.10
N LEU A 217 5.91 1.89 -9.09
CA LEU A 217 5.42 1.84 -10.47
C LEU A 217 4.33 0.78 -10.63
N VAL A 218 4.61 -0.45 -10.21
CA VAL A 218 3.72 -1.59 -10.52
C VAL A 218 2.35 -1.45 -9.86
N VAL A 219 2.28 -0.89 -8.64
CA VAL A 219 1.00 -0.64 -7.96
C VAL A 219 0.16 0.40 -8.69
N VAL A 220 0.78 1.48 -9.16
CA VAL A 220 0.06 2.53 -9.90
C VAL A 220 -0.47 1.99 -11.22
N VAL A 221 0.36 1.23 -11.95
CA VAL A 221 -0.02 0.59 -13.21
C VAL A 221 -1.20 -0.36 -13.01
N ASP A 222 -1.10 -1.24 -12.01
CA ASP A 222 -2.16 -2.22 -11.77
C ASP A 222 -3.44 -1.55 -11.26
N ASP A 223 -3.34 -0.61 -10.32
CA ASP A 223 -4.52 0.11 -9.80
C ASP A 223 -5.23 0.90 -10.92
N LEU A 224 -4.49 1.49 -11.89
CA LEU A 224 -5.06 2.17 -13.06
C LEU A 224 -5.81 1.20 -13.98
N LEU A 225 -5.25 0.02 -14.24
CA LEU A 225 -5.82 -0.95 -15.18
C LEU A 225 -6.98 -1.75 -14.59
N THR A 226 -6.99 -1.99 -13.28
CA THR A 226 -8.05 -2.76 -12.61
C THR A 226 -9.19 -1.91 -12.07
N GLY A 227 -9.19 -0.60 -12.33
CA GLY A 227 -10.29 0.26 -11.89
C GLY A 227 -10.32 0.56 -10.38
N VAL A 228 -9.18 0.42 -9.69
CA VAL A 228 -9.11 0.69 -8.24
C VAL A 228 -9.29 2.19 -7.99
N ASP A 229 -10.26 2.52 -7.14
CA ASP A 229 -10.63 3.89 -6.78
C ASP A 229 -10.66 4.17 -5.27
N ASP A 230 -10.48 3.15 -4.42
CA ASP A 230 -10.46 3.30 -2.97
C ASP A 230 -9.29 2.52 -2.33
N ILE A 231 -8.32 3.24 -1.79
CA ILE A 231 -7.05 2.67 -1.33
C ILE A 231 -6.98 2.77 0.20
N VAL A 232 -7.10 1.61 0.85
CA VAL A 232 -6.87 1.45 2.29
C VAL A 232 -5.56 0.69 2.52
N ARG A 233 -4.67 1.24 3.37
CA ARG A 233 -3.36 0.65 3.68
C ARG A 233 -2.73 1.28 4.94
N GLY A 234 -1.57 0.81 5.39
CA GLY A 234 -0.89 1.36 6.58
C GLY A 234 -0.34 2.77 6.39
N ARG A 235 -0.33 3.58 7.46
CA ARG A 235 0.13 5.00 7.47
C ARG A 235 1.61 5.22 7.16
N ASP A 236 2.43 4.18 7.18
CA ASP A 236 3.81 4.21 6.67
C ASP A 236 3.85 4.58 5.18
N LEU A 237 2.76 4.35 4.45
CA LEU A 237 2.66 4.62 3.02
C LEU A 237 2.13 6.02 2.68
N LEU A 238 1.85 6.90 3.65
CA LEU A 238 1.39 8.28 3.41
C LEU A 238 2.32 9.04 2.46
N ARG A 239 3.64 8.97 2.68
CA ARG A 239 4.64 9.60 1.79
C ARG A 239 4.66 8.95 0.41
N SER A 240 4.50 7.62 0.34
CA SER A 240 4.41 6.89 -0.94
C SER A 240 3.15 7.28 -1.72
N THR A 241 2.06 7.66 -1.05
CA THR A 241 0.83 8.13 -1.70
C THR A 241 1.07 9.37 -2.56
N ALA A 242 1.84 10.35 -2.08
CA ALA A 242 2.16 11.53 -2.87
C ALA A 242 2.91 11.18 -4.17
N LEU A 243 3.90 10.29 -4.07
CA LEU A 243 4.63 9.75 -5.23
C LEU A 243 3.70 9.01 -6.20
N GLN A 244 2.82 8.16 -5.68
CA GLN A 244 1.93 7.34 -6.50
C GLN A 244 0.84 8.16 -7.18
N ILE A 245 0.33 9.21 -6.54
CA ILE A 245 -0.54 10.21 -7.19
C ILE A 245 0.20 10.87 -8.34
N HIS A 246 1.41 11.37 -8.10
CA HIS A 246 2.21 12.02 -9.15
C HIS A 246 2.48 11.08 -10.33
N LEU A 247 2.89 9.84 -10.05
CA LEU A 247 3.16 8.84 -11.09
C LEU A 247 1.88 8.46 -11.86
N ARG A 248 0.74 8.38 -11.17
CA ARG A 248 -0.57 8.15 -11.79
C ARG A 248 -0.93 9.29 -12.74
N ASP A 249 -0.77 10.54 -12.29
CA ASP A 249 -1.04 11.73 -13.10
C ASP A 249 -0.15 11.78 -14.35
N LEU A 250 1.14 11.46 -14.21
CA LEU A 250 2.08 11.37 -15.34
C LEU A 250 1.64 10.29 -16.35
N LEU A 251 1.39 9.07 -15.89
CA LEU A 251 0.99 7.96 -16.77
C LEU A 251 -0.34 8.26 -17.47
N ALA A 252 -1.35 8.74 -16.74
CA ALA A 252 -2.64 9.11 -17.30
C ALA A 252 -2.55 10.34 -18.24
N GLY A 253 -1.61 11.26 -18.02
CA GLY A 253 -1.32 12.39 -18.90
C GLY A 253 -0.62 11.96 -20.20
N LEU A 254 0.21 10.91 -20.12
CA LEU A 254 0.88 10.28 -21.26
C LEU A 254 -0.02 9.29 -22.02
N GLY A 255 -1.30 9.15 -21.63
CA GLY A 255 -2.26 8.27 -22.28
C GLY A 255 -2.12 6.79 -21.92
N PHE A 256 -1.32 6.44 -20.91
CA PHE A 256 -1.24 5.07 -20.41
C PHE A 256 -2.63 4.61 -19.94
N GLY A 257 -3.02 3.40 -20.32
CA GLY A 257 -4.33 2.85 -20.01
C GLY A 257 -5.39 3.17 -21.07
N GLY A 258 -5.43 4.37 -21.67
CA GLY A 258 -6.31 4.71 -22.82
C GLY A 258 -7.72 4.05 -22.81
N ASP A 259 -8.11 3.47 -23.96
CA ASP A 259 -9.35 2.69 -24.17
C ASP A 259 -9.35 1.31 -23.44
N GLY A 260 -8.24 0.93 -22.79
CA GLY A 260 -8.05 -0.35 -22.10
C GLY A 260 -8.04 -0.26 -20.57
N ALA A 261 -8.06 0.94 -19.98
CA ALA A 261 -8.23 1.15 -18.56
C ALA A 261 -9.66 0.77 -18.22
N ARG A 262 -9.85 -0.29 -17.43
CA ARG A 262 -11.20 -0.74 -17.12
C ARG A 262 -11.97 0.36 -16.43
N GLU A 263 -13.20 0.51 -16.90
CA GLU A 263 -14.20 1.31 -16.22
C GLU A 263 -14.39 0.77 -14.78
N THR A 264 -14.64 1.66 -13.82
CA THR A 264 -15.07 1.33 -12.47
C THR A 264 -16.36 0.52 -12.52
N ALA A 265 -16.79 0.00 -11.36
CA ALA A 265 -18.04 -0.77 -11.25
C ALA A 265 -19.27 -0.10 -11.92
N ASP A 266 -19.23 1.23 -12.07
CA ASP A 266 -20.32 2.04 -12.62
C ASP A 266 -20.14 2.43 -14.10
N GLY A 267 -19.15 1.88 -14.81
CA GLY A 267 -18.91 2.19 -16.23
C GLY A 267 -18.15 3.50 -16.48
N ALA A 268 -17.52 4.09 -15.45
CA ALA A 268 -16.74 5.32 -15.59
C ALA A 268 -15.23 5.00 -15.65
N PRO A 269 -14.39 5.77 -16.38
CA PRO A 269 -12.94 5.56 -16.36
C PRO A 269 -12.39 5.52 -14.94
N SER A 270 -11.40 4.66 -14.69
CA SER A 270 -10.71 4.61 -13.39
C SER A 270 -10.28 6.03 -12.97
N PRO A 271 -10.65 6.50 -11.77
CA PRO A 271 -10.47 7.90 -11.43
C PRO A 271 -8.98 8.25 -11.38
N ARG A 272 -8.67 9.45 -11.89
CA ARG A 272 -7.32 10.02 -11.79
C ARG A 272 -6.91 10.16 -10.33
N HIS A 273 -7.84 10.43 -9.42
CA HIS A 273 -7.60 10.59 -7.99
C HIS A 273 -8.47 9.62 -7.17
N PRO A 274 -7.92 8.47 -6.73
CA PRO A 274 -8.65 7.55 -5.85
C PRO A 274 -8.79 8.14 -4.43
N GLY A 275 -9.76 7.62 -3.68
CA GLY A 275 -9.85 7.85 -2.24
C GLY A 275 -8.71 7.15 -1.49
N TYR A 276 -8.23 7.76 -0.41
CA TYR A 276 -7.19 7.19 0.43
C TYR A 276 -7.63 7.16 1.90
N ALA A 277 -7.42 6.03 2.56
CA ALA A 277 -7.50 5.91 4.00
C ALA A 277 -6.25 5.19 4.50
N HIS A 278 -5.51 5.81 5.41
CA HIS A 278 -4.34 5.18 6.01
C HIS A 278 -4.66 4.70 7.42
N LEU A 279 -4.44 3.41 7.68
CA LEU A 279 -4.67 2.79 8.98
C LEU A 279 -3.45 3.02 9.89
N PRO A 280 -3.66 3.26 11.20
CA PRO A 280 -2.60 3.15 12.20
C PRO A 280 -1.88 1.82 12.09
N LEU A 281 -0.61 1.79 12.48
CA LEU A 281 0.18 0.57 12.40
C LEU A 281 0.14 -0.19 13.72
N ILE A 282 0.55 -1.46 13.69
CA ILE A 282 0.61 -2.32 14.87
C ILE A 282 2.08 -2.67 15.17
N ASP A 283 2.50 -2.36 16.39
CA ASP A 283 3.78 -2.77 16.98
C ASP A 283 3.59 -3.94 17.93
N ASN A 284 4.63 -4.76 18.08
CA ASN A 284 4.69 -5.78 19.12
C ASN A 284 4.91 -5.14 20.52
N ALA A 285 4.95 -5.99 21.55
CA ALA A 285 5.18 -5.56 22.93
C ALA A 285 6.51 -4.83 23.15
N ALA A 286 7.51 -5.06 22.30
CA ALA A 286 8.79 -4.35 22.31
C ALA A 286 8.75 -2.98 21.60
N GLY A 287 7.61 -2.56 21.04
CA GLY A 287 7.49 -1.34 20.23
C GLY A 287 8.13 -1.47 18.84
N VAL A 288 8.34 -2.71 18.39
CA VAL A 288 8.89 -3.01 17.08
C VAL A 288 7.74 -3.35 16.15
N ARG A 289 7.75 -2.74 14.95
CA ARG A 289 6.74 -3.01 13.92
C ARG A 289 6.54 -4.50 13.71
N LEU A 290 5.28 -4.93 13.74
CA LEU A 290 4.94 -6.31 13.41
C LEU A 290 5.47 -6.64 12.01
N ALA A 291 6.41 -7.58 11.99
CA ALA A 291 6.98 -8.11 10.78
C ALA A 291 6.90 -9.63 10.83
N LYS A 292 6.87 -10.26 9.65
CA LYS A 292 6.74 -11.72 9.46
C LYS A 292 7.73 -12.59 10.26
N ARG A 293 8.78 -12.01 10.86
CA ARG A 293 9.77 -12.72 11.68
C ARG A 293 9.23 -13.24 13.02
N THR A 294 8.17 -12.65 13.56
CA THR A 294 7.59 -13.09 14.84
C THR A 294 6.50 -14.12 14.57
N ARG A 295 6.88 -15.41 14.56
CA ARG A 295 5.97 -16.54 14.26
C ARG A 295 4.74 -16.61 15.18
N SER A 296 4.76 -15.96 16.33
CA SER A 296 3.68 -15.99 17.33
C SER A 296 2.34 -15.46 16.80
N LEU A 297 2.34 -14.66 15.74
CA LEU A 297 1.15 -14.05 15.14
C LEU A 297 0.94 -14.44 13.67
N ASP A 298 1.58 -15.52 13.23
CA ASP A 298 1.28 -16.20 11.98
C ASP A 298 -0.10 -16.87 12.08
N LEU A 299 -0.98 -16.67 11.10
CA LEU A 299 -2.34 -17.21 11.17
C LEU A 299 -2.38 -18.74 11.13
N GLY A 300 -1.43 -19.38 10.44
CA GLY A 300 -1.29 -20.84 10.45
C GLY A 300 -0.93 -21.36 11.83
N TYR A 301 -0.01 -20.68 12.52
CA TYR A 301 0.31 -20.98 13.92
C TYR A 301 -0.91 -20.79 14.83
N LEU A 302 -1.60 -19.64 14.77
CA LEU A 302 -2.78 -19.37 15.61
C LEU A 302 -3.89 -20.43 15.40
N ARG A 303 -4.19 -20.79 14.15
CA ARG A 303 -5.12 -21.88 13.81
C ARG A 303 -4.71 -23.21 14.42
N SER A 304 -3.42 -23.58 14.32
CA SER A 304 -2.91 -24.83 14.88
C SER A 304 -3.04 -24.90 16.41
N ARG A 305 -3.17 -23.75 17.07
CA ARG A 305 -3.37 -23.61 18.52
C ARG A 305 -4.85 -23.49 18.91
N GLY A 306 -5.78 -23.61 17.95
CA GLY A 306 -7.22 -23.58 18.20
C GLY A 306 -7.81 -22.18 18.32
N VAL A 307 -7.07 -21.13 17.94
CA VAL A 307 -7.65 -19.77 17.85
C VAL A 307 -8.65 -19.76 16.70
N ALA A 308 -9.86 -19.28 16.96
CA ALA A 308 -10.93 -19.16 15.97
C ALA A 308 -10.82 -17.87 15.15
N ALA A 309 -11.42 -17.85 13.96
CA ALA A 309 -11.39 -16.70 13.06
C ALA A 309 -11.99 -15.45 13.71
N GLU A 310 -13.11 -15.64 14.40
CA GLU A 310 -13.88 -14.61 15.09
C GLU A 310 -13.07 -13.95 16.22
N GLN A 311 -12.16 -14.70 16.85
CA GLN A 311 -11.24 -14.13 17.84
C GLN A 311 -10.24 -13.17 17.18
N VAL A 312 -9.67 -13.56 16.03
CA VAL A 312 -8.74 -12.73 15.27
C VAL A 312 -9.44 -11.48 14.73
N VAL A 313 -10.61 -11.65 14.09
CA VAL A 313 -11.41 -10.54 13.56
C VAL A 313 -11.83 -9.59 14.67
N GLY A 314 -12.32 -10.11 15.81
CA GLY A 314 -12.70 -9.26 16.94
C GLY A 314 -11.54 -8.48 17.55
N TYR A 315 -10.36 -9.09 17.61
CA TYR A 315 -9.16 -8.39 18.04
C TYR A 315 -8.71 -7.31 17.05
N CYS A 316 -8.72 -7.60 15.75
CA CYS A 316 -8.43 -6.61 14.71
C CYS A 316 -9.46 -5.46 14.71
N ALA A 317 -10.75 -5.75 14.88
CA ALA A 317 -11.81 -4.75 14.98
C ALA A 317 -11.60 -3.82 16.18
N ALA A 318 -11.25 -4.37 17.34
CA ALA A 318 -10.91 -3.57 18.52
C ALA A 318 -9.66 -2.70 18.27
N LEU A 319 -8.61 -3.22 17.63
CA LEU A 319 -7.43 -2.44 17.23
C LEU A 319 -7.76 -1.32 16.23
N LEU A 320 -8.77 -1.51 15.37
CA LEU A 320 -9.29 -0.46 14.48
C LEU A 320 -10.06 0.63 15.25
N GLY A 321 -10.31 0.46 16.54
CA GLY A 321 -11.06 1.40 17.37
C GLY A 321 -12.58 1.22 17.28
N LEU A 322 -13.06 0.10 16.69
CA LEU A 322 -14.48 -0.21 16.69
C LEU A 322 -14.96 -0.48 18.12
N PRO A 323 -16.22 -0.17 18.46
CA PRO A 323 -16.78 -0.34 19.81
C PRO A 323 -17.08 -1.81 20.13
N VAL A 324 -16.09 -2.66 19.95
CA VAL A 324 -16.13 -4.09 20.29
C VAL A 324 -16.19 -4.20 21.80
N ARG A 325 -17.18 -4.94 22.31
CA ARG A 325 -17.24 -5.26 23.73
C ARG A 325 -16.04 -6.15 24.07
N GLY A 326 -15.36 -5.85 25.17
CA GLY A 326 -14.22 -6.62 25.63
C GLY A 326 -13.88 -6.27 27.07
N GLY A 327 -13.34 -7.25 27.80
CA GLY A 327 -12.94 -7.12 29.19
C GLY A 327 -13.49 -8.23 30.07
N PHE A 328 -12.61 -8.94 30.78
CA PHE A 328 -12.97 -9.84 31.89
C PHE A 328 -13.29 -9.06 33.18
N ALA A 329 -13.18 -7.73 33.15
CA ALA A 329 -13.45 -6.80 34.26
C ALA A 329 -13.92 -5.45 33.69
N ASP A 330 -14.84 -4.78 34.40
CA ASP A 330 -15.52 -3.55 33.99
C ASP A 330 -14.57 -2.33 33.76
N ASP A 331 -13.27 -2.47 34.02
CA ASP A 331 -12.24 -1.43 33.95
C ASP A 331 -11.36 -1.46 32.69
N VAL A 332 -11.39 -2.54 31.88
CA VAL A 332 -10.48 -2.71 30.73
C VAL A 332 -11.16 -2.30 29.43
N THR A 333 -10.76 -1.17 28.86
CA THR A 333 -11.40 -0.60 27.65
C THR A 333 -10.49 -0.54 26.42
N THR A 334 -9.19 -0.84 26.55
CA THR A 334 -8.21 -0.61 25.48
C THR A 334 -7.51 -1.90 25.02
N PRO A 335 -7.33 -2.12 23.70
CA PRO A 335 -6.62 -3.29 23.15
C PRO A 335 -5.18 -3.48 23.61
N GLU A 336 -4.55 -2.40 24.07
CA GLU A 336 -3.18 -2.36 24.59
C GLU A 336 -3.05 -2.89 26.02
N ASP A 337 -4.15 -3.14 26.74
CA ASP A 337 -4.11 -3.78 28.07
C ASP A 337 -3.95 -5.32 27.90
N PRO A 338 -3.00 -5.97 28.60
CA PRO A 338 -2.79 -7.42 28.53
C PRO A 338 -4.00 -8.27 28.95
N ARG A 339 -4.94 -7.69 29.71
CA ARG A 339 -6.20 -8.31 30.11
C ARG A 339 -7.31 -8.14 29.08
N PHE A 340 -7.10 -7.30 28.06
CA PHE A 340 -8.09 -7.07 27.03
C PHE A 340 -8.34 -8.34 26.23
N ARG A 341 -9.60 -8.77 26.24
CA ARG A 341 -10.09 -9.93 25.50
C ARG A 341 -11.39 -9.48 24.85
N PRO A 342 -11.35 -9.05 23.58
CA PRO A 342 -12.54 -8.66 22.86
C PRO A 342 -13.43 -9.88 22.64
N VAL A 343 -14.74 -9.65 22.62
CA VAL A 343 -15.71 -10.67 22.23
C VAL A 343 -15.37 -11.11 20.79
N PRO A 344 -15.32 -12.43 20.51
CA PRO A 344 -15.16 -12.92 19.14
C PRO A 344 -16.31 -12.42 18.26
N LEU A 345 -16.00 -11.97 17.04
CA LEU A 345 -16.99 -11.49 16.08
C LEU A 345 -16.58 -11.81 14.64
N THR A 346 -17.57 -12.08 13.81
CA THR A 346 -17.42 -12.29 12.36
C THR A 346 -17.13 -10.97 11.64
N ALA A 347 -16.65 -11.03 10.39
CA ALA A 347 -16.44 -9.82 9.58
C ALA A 347 -17.75 -9.03 9.36
N ALA A 348 -18.88 -9.72 9.21
CA ALA A 348 -20.20 -9.10 9.08
C ALA A 348 -20.60 -8.34 10.36
N GLU A 349 -20.38 -8.93 11.55
CA GLU A 349 -20.63 -8.26 12.82
C GLU A 349 -19.67 -7.07 13.02
N ALA A 350 -18.42 -7.16 12.56
CA ALA A 350 -17.49 -6.01 12.56
C ALA A 350 -18.03 -4.85 11.68
N LEU A 351 -18.62 -5.18 10.53
CA LEU A 351 -19.23 -4.20 9.63
C LEU A 351 -20.41 -3.48 10.28
N ASP A 352 -21.18 -4.18 11.12
CA ASP A 352 -22.25 -3.56 11.90
C ASP A 352 -21.76 -2.53 12.90
N LEU A 353 -20.53 -2.68 13.40
CA LEU A 353 -19.88 -1.74 14.32
C LEU A 353 -19.08 -0.64 13.62
N PHE A 354 -18.94 -0.70 12.29
CA PHE A 354 -18.09 0.21 11.55
C PHE A 354 -18.60 1.65 11.59
N SER A 355 -17.70 2.58 11.92
CA SER A 355 -17.92 4.01 11.69
C SER A 355 -16.60 4.71 11.38
N TRP A 356 -16.67 5.77 10.56
CA TRP A 356 -15.52 6.64 10.32
C TRP A 356 -15.06 7.36 11.58
N GLU A 357 -15.98 7.64 12.51
CA GLU A 357 -15.64 8.24 13.81
C GLU A 357 -14.74 7.32 14.62
N SER A 358 -15.02 6.02 14.66
CA SER A 358 -14.19 5.01 15.33
C SER A 358 -12.77 4.98 14.79
N LEU A 359 -12.60 4.93 13.46
CA LEU A 359 -11.26 4.92 12.84
C LEU A 359 -10.48 6.23 13.07
N ARG A 360 -11.19 7.37 13.11
CA ARG A 360 -10.58 8.70 13.33
C ARG A 360 -10.34 9.01 14.81
N GLY A 361 -11.04 8.34 15.72
CA GLY A 361 -11.05 8.64 17.14
C GLY A 361 -9.69 8.44 17.82
N ASN A 362 -8.82 7.59 17.25
CA ASN A 362 -7.45 7.41 17.72
C ASN A 362 -6.47 7.13 16.58
N LEU A 363 -5.63 8.13 16.26
CA LEU A 363 -4.65 8.09 15.17
C LEU A 363 -3.28 7.51 15.55
N THR A 364 -3.08 7.14 16.82
CA THR A 364 -1.79 6.62 17.32
C THR A 364 -1.55 5.19 16.85
N ASP A 365 -0.30 4.80 16.62
CA ASP A 365 -0.01 3.39 16.34
C ASP A 365 -0.39 2.52 17.56
N ARG A 366 -0.89 1.32 17.27
CA ARG A 366 -1.31 0.36 18.30
C ARG A 366 -0.12 -0.44 18.77
N LYS A 367 -0.09 -0.77 20.05
CA LYS A 367 0.93 -1.63 20.63
C LYS A 367 0.29 -2.87 21.23
N LEU A 368 0.70 -4.04 20.76
CA LEU A 368 0.23 -5.28 21.36
C LEU A 368 0.76 -5.40 22.80
N PRO A 369 -0.08 -5.85 23.75
CA PRO A 369 0.32 -6.00 25.15
C PRO A 369 1.34 -7.12 25.37
N SER A 370 1.38 -8.11 24.48
CA SER A 370 2.26 -9.27 24.52
C SER A 370 2.59 -9.72 23.10
N ASP A 371 3.56 -10.63 22.96
CA ASP A 371 3.93 -11.20 21.66
C ASP A 371 2.84 -12.12 21.09
N ASN A 372 1.90 -12.58 21.93
CA ASN A 372 0.69 -13.29 21.53
C ASN A 372 -0.49 -12.94 22.45
N PRO A 373 -1.45 -12.11 22.01
CA PRO A 373 -2.61 -11.74 22.81
C PRO A 373 -3.73 -12.81 22.80
N PHE A 374 -3.60 -13.85 21.99
CA PHE A 374 -4.62 -14.90 21.82
C PHE A 374 -4.38 -16.13 22.70
N LEU A 375 -3.14 -16.37 23.07
CA LEU A 375 -2.74 -17.53 23.85
C LEU A 375 -2.25 -17.05 25.22
N ASN A 376 -2.76 -17.66 26.29
CA ASN A 376 -2.12 -17.54 27.60
C ASN A 376 -0.88 -18.44 27.56
N GLU A 377 0.31 -17.83 27.55
CA GLU A 377 1.58 -18.56 27.73
C GLU A 377 1.82 -18.94 29.19
#